data_AF-A0AAV9QD12-F1
#
_entry.id   AF-A0AAV9QD12-F1
#
_cell.length_a   1.000
_cell.length_b   1.000
_cell.length_c   1.000
_cell.angle_alpha   90.00
_cell.angle_beta   90.00
_cell.angle_gamma   90.00
#
_symmetry.space_group_name_H-M   'P 1'
#
loop_
_entity.id
_entity.type
_entity.pdbx_description
1 polymer ?
#
loop_
_entity_poly.entity_id
_entity_poly.type
_entity_poly.pdbx_seq_one_letter_code
_entity_poly.pdbx_strand_id
1 'polypeptide(L)'
;MSNSRPTSAERPPGSSSARSWSSTTKQLEPPTPYETTAFMVNASPLPTSSLHSRNSASSTQESGYLATAHLLRWTRYGLAFMVIASSTAALGCAGHVLDRYNETRFGREYSLPLWPWNVDVRPTLAILIPAAIVIAVNLGYLVFSLIPTPYSRTLMYNIVFAAASFTGLVLCLFAIPFNTALTNPSEHRTRESLQSWTCKFSDGASKFTSDAKSLQIPVYLSDGVPVPAGFKRLCMESQVGVGFMVAVLVLEVVSCAVGGAGILLETKMAKARKARYAGHEKGDGVS
;
A
#
# COMPACT_ATOMS: atom_id res chain seq x y z
N MET A 1 -4.82 13.18 45.16
CA MET A 1 -6.04 13.89 45.59
C MET A 1 -6.50 14.72 44.40
N SER A 2 -7.63 14.55 43.72
CA SER A 2 -8.87 13.80 43.97
C SER A 2 -9.46 13.36 42.61
N ASN A 3 -10.05 12.17 42.61
CA ASN A 3 -11.03 11.64 41.66
C ASN A 3 -12.18 12.67 41.44
N SER A 4 -12.98 12.65 40.38
CA SER A 4 -13.95 11.58 40.09
C SER A 4 -14.67 11.80 38.75
N ARG A 5 -14.86 10.69 38.04
CA ARG A 5 -15.91 10.46 37.04
C ARG A 5 -17.26 10.24 37.77
N PRO A 6 -18.40 10.48 37.11
CA PRO A 6 -19.43 9.45 37.15
C PRO A 6 -20.05 9.15 35.77
N THR A 7 -20.65 7.97 35.75
CA THR A 7 -21.27 7.20 34.66
C THR A 7 -22.80 7.37 34.61
N SER A 8 -23.38 6.81 33.54
CA SER A 8 -24.79 6.39 33.33
C SER A 8 -25.67 7.44 32.62
N ALA A 9 -26.11 7.23 31.38
CA ALA A 9 -27.02 6.21 30.82
C ALA A 9 -28.47 6.72 30.80
N GLU A 10 -28.97 7.10 29.62
CA GLU A 10 -30.37 6.93 29.23
C GLU A 10 -30.55 7.23 27.73
N ARG A 11 -31.32 6.37 27.05
CA ARG A 11 -31.75 6.48 25.66
C ARG A 11 -33.17 5.90 25.61
N PRO A 12 -33.93 6.15 24.53
CA PRO A 12 -34.93 7.19 24.33
C PRO A 12 -36.37 6.60 24.46
N PRO A 13 -37.45 7.33 24.11
CA PRO A 13 -37.96 7.16 22.74
C PRO A 13 -38.76 8.36 22.17
N GLY A 14 -38.99 8.33 20.85
CA GLY A 14 -40.21 8.88 20.26
C GLY A 14 -40.09 10.22 19.54
N SER A 15 -40.17 10.21 18.22
CA SER A 15 -41.46 10.44 17.54
C SER A 15 -41.27 10.59 16.04
N SER A 16 -41.91 9.67 15.33
CA SER A 16 -42.25 9.71 13.92
C SER A 16 -43.22 10.86 13.64
N SER A 17 -42.86 11.80 12.79
CA SER A 17 -43.83 12.72 12.18
C SER A 17 -44.09 12.30 10.75
N ALA A 18 -45.21 11.59 10.58
CA ALA A 18 -45.87 11.34 9.32
C ALA A 18 -46.25 12.68 8.66
N ARG A 19 -46.03 12.78 7.35
CA ARG A 19 -46.41 13.94 6.54
C ARG A 19 -47.78 13.64 5.95
N SER A 20 -48.80 14.39 6.37
CA SER A 20 -50.21 14.18 6.01
C SER A 20 -50.49 14.57 4.57
N TRP A 21 -51.18 13.66 3.86
CA TRP A 21 -51.85 13.94 2.60
C TRP A 21 -53.08 14.80 2.84
N SER A 22 -53.23 15.90 2.10
CA SER A 22 -54.48 16.66 1.98
C SER A 22 -55.23 16.20 0.72
N SER A 23 -56.39 15.60 0.95
CA SER A 23 -57.39 15.24 -0.05
C SER A 23 -58.30 16.43 -0.36
N THR A 24 -58.36 16.86 -1.61
CA THR A 24 -59.43 17.75 -2.10
C THR A 24 -60.52 16.89 -2.72
N THR A 25 -61.54 16.60 -1.93
CA THR A 25 -62.77 15.91 -2.33
C THR A 25 -63.56 16.83 -3.27
N LYS A 26 -63.64 16.47 -4.56
CA LYS A 26 -64.64 17.02 -5.47
C LYS A 26 -65.81 16.04 -5.59
N GLN A 27 -66.97 16.65 -5.56
CA GLN A 27 -68.33 16.13 -5.47
C GLN A 27 -68.68 15.18 -6.61
N LEU A 28 -69.41 14.13 -6.26
CA LEU A 28 -69.84 13.01 -7.10
C LEU A 28 -71.10 13.42 -7.88
N GLU A 29 -71.05 13.34 -9.21
CA GLU A 29 -72.22 13.39 -10.10
C GLU A 29 -72.29 12.04 -10.85
N PRO A 30 -73.48 11.43 -11.03
CA PRO A 30 -73.57 10.03 -11.44
C PRO A 30 -73.32 9.87 -12.95
N PRO A 31 -72.47 8.92 -13.39
CA PRO A 31 -72.24 8.67 -14.82
C PRO A 31 -73.39 7.86 -15.44
N THR A 32 -73.85 8.34 -16.60
CA THR A 32 -74.83 7.72 -17.50
C THR A 32 -74.26 6.45 -18.19
N PRO A 33 -75.11 5.50 -18.63
CA PRO A 33 -74.72 4.12 -18.95
C PRO A 33 -74.14 3.94 -20.36
N TYR A 34 -73.11 4.70 -20.74
CA TYR A 34 -72.43 4.54 -22.04
C TYR A 34 -70.90 4.33 -21.98
N GLU A 35 -70.30 4.24 -20.79
CA GLU A 35 -68.83 4.08 -20.64
C GLU A 35 -68.37 2.65 -20.27
N THR A 36 -69.16 1.61 -20.52
CA THR A 36 -68.78 0.23 -20.15
C THR A 36 -67.98 -0.52 -21.22
N THR A 37 -67.75 0.06 -22.39
CA THR A 37 -66.99 -0.59 -23.50
C THR A 37 -65.53 -0.14 -23.62
N ALA A 38 -65.07 0.81 -22.81
CA ALA A 38 -63.68 1.29 -22.87
C ALA A 38 -62.66 0.40 -22.13
N PHE A 39 -63.09 -0.63 -21.38
CA PHE A 39 -62.19 -1.45 -20.56
C PHE A 39 -61.67 -2.74 -21.20
N MET A 40 -61.96 -2.99 -22.48
CA MET A 40 -61.28 -4.06 -23.23
C MET A 40 -60.18 -3.49 -24.11
N VAL A 41 -59.24 -2.78 -23.50
CA VAL A 41 -57.92 -2.59 -24.11
C VAL A 41 -57.19 -3.93 -23.99
N ASN A 42 -57.10 -4.63 -25.11
CA ASN A 42 -56.16 -5.70 -25.34
C ASN A 42 -54.77 -5.23 -24.85
N ALA A 43 -54.29 -5.77 -23.73
CA ALA A 43 -53.01 -5.41 -23.13
C ALA A 43 -51.87 -5.85 -24.05
N SER A 44 -51.58 -5.02 -25.06
CA SER A 44 -50.35 -5.10 -25.82
C SER A 44 -49.20 -4.89 -24.82
N PRO A 45 -48.16 -5.74 -24.81
CA PRO A 45 -47.09 -5.62 -23.85
C PRO A 45 -46.46 -4.24 -23.97
N LEU A 46 -46.48 -3.47 -22.88
CA LEU A 46 -45.91 -2.13 -22.81
C LEU A 46 -44.43 -2.19 -23.26
N PRO A 47 -44.00 -1.37 -24.24
CA PRO A 47 -42.59 -1.30 -24.67
C PRO A 47 -41.64 -0.82 -23.56
N THR A 48 -42.18 -0.33 -22.44
CA THR A 48 -41.44 0.07 -21.24
C THR A 48 -40.77 -1.10 -20.53
N SER A 49 -41.25 -2.33 -20.70
CA SER A 49 -40.62 -3.54 -20.12
C SER A 49 -39.21 -3.76 -20.67
N SER A 50 -38.99 -3.48 -21.96
CA SER A 50 -37.69 -3.60 -22.62
C SER A 50 -36.70 -2.51 -22.18
N LEU A 51 -37.19 -1.29 -21.96
CA LEU A 51 -36.38 -0.16 -21.47
C LEU A 51 -36.01 -0.35 -20.00
N HIS A 52 -36.93 -0.85 -19.18
CA HIS A 52 -36.67 -1.07 -17.76
C HIS A 52 -35.71 -2.26 -17.55
N SER A 53 -35.85 -3.34 -18.32
CA SER A 53 -34.91 -4.47 -18.33
C SER A 53 -33.49 -4.06 -18.76
N ARG A 54 -33.37 -3.25 -19.83
CA ARG A 54 -32.07 -2.74 -20.34
C ARG A 54 -31.37 -1.80 -19.35
N ASN A 55 -32.12 -0.89 -18.72
CA ASN A 55 -31.56 0.01 -17.72
C ASN A 55 -31.24 -0.71 -16.40
N SER A 56 -31.99 -1.76 -16.05
CA SER A 56 -31.74 -2.58 -14.85
C SER A 56 -30.49 -3.45 -14.97
N ALA A 57 -30.23 -4.00 -16.17
CA ALA A 57 -28.97 -4.70 -16.45
C ALA A 57 -27.78 -3.74 -16.44
N SER A 58 -27.94 -2.51 -16.95
CA SER A 58 -26.90 -1.47 -16.86
C SER A 58 -26.65 -1.03 -15.41
N SER A 59 -27.70 -0.81 -14.62
CA SER A 59 -27.58 -0.30 -13.24
C SER A 59 -26.99 -1.32 -12.27
N THR A 60 -27.26 -2.62 -12.45
CA THR A 60 -26.66 -3.70 -11.65
C THR A 60 -25.17 -3.88 -11.99
N GLN A 61 -24.80 -3.84 -13.27
CA GLN A 61 -23.41 -3.89 -13.70
C GLN A 61 -22.61 -2.63 -13.30
N GLU A 62 -23.24 -1.46 -13.33
CA GLU A 62 -22.62 -0.19 -12.93
C GLU A 62 -22.43 -0.05 -11.42
N SER A 63 -23.42 -0.45 -10.61
CA SER A 63 -23.29 -0.41 -9.15
C SER A 63 -22.21 -1.37 -8.64
N GLY A 64 -22.11 -2.58 -9.21
CA GLY A 64 -21.02 -3.52 -8.93
C GLY A 64 -19.64 -2.98 -9.31
N TYR A 65 -19.54 -2.28 -10.44
CA TYR A 65 -18.30 -1.62 -10.85
C TYR A 65 -17.92 -0.47 -9.90
N LEU A 66 -18.87 0.36 -9.48
CA LEU A 66 -18.61 1.46 -8.54
C LEU A 66 -18.11 0.93 -7.19
N ALA A 67 -18.74 -0.12 -6.64
CA ALA A 67 -18.28 -0.78 -5.41
C ALA A 67 -16.84 -1.31 -5.55
N THR A 68 -16.55 -1.98 -6.67
CA THR A 68 -15.21 -2.50 -6.98
C THR A 68 -14.18 -1.36 -7.14
N ALA A 69 -14.56 -0.25 -7.78
CA ALA A 69 -13.71 0.91 -7.98
C ALA A 69 -13.37 1.61 -6.65
N HIS A 70 -14.34 1.72 -5.74
CA HIS A 70 -14.11 2.21 -4.39
C HIS A 70 -13.15 1.30 -3.63
N LEU A 71 -13.38 -0.01 -3.65
CA LEU A 71 -12.49 -0.98 -3.01
C LEU A 71 -11.07 -0.88 -3.55
N LEU A 72 -10.90 -0.84 -4.88
CA LEU A 72 -9.61 -0.68 -5.54
C LEU A 72 -8.90 0.62 -5.13
N ARG A 73 -9.65 1.70 -4.90
CA ARG A 73 -9.08 2.98 -4.46
C ARG A 73 -8.53 2.85 -3.03
N TRP A 74 -9.28 2.26 -2.12
CA TRP A 74 -8.85 2.04 -0.74
C TRP A 74 -7.66 1.07 -0.65
N THR A 75 -7.67 -0.01 -1.43
CA THR A 75 -6.55 -0.96 -1.45
C THR A 75 -5.26 -0.31 -1.95
N ARG A 76 -5.33 0.55 -2.98
CA ARG A 76 -4.18 1.30 -3.48
C ARG A 76 -3.60 2.26 -2.44
N TYR A 77 -4.46 2.99 -1.72
CA TYR A 77 -3.99 3.85 -0.63
C TYR A 77 -3.35 3.04 0.51
N GLY A 78 -3.96 1.92 0.90
CA GLY A 78 -3.42 1.03 1.93
C GLY A 78 -2.05 0.46 1.53
N LEU A 79 -1.92 0.00 0.29
CA LEU A 79 -0.67 -0.52 -0.26
C LEU A 79 0.42 0.56 -0.31
N ALA A 80 0.12 1.73 -0.86
CA ALA A 80 1.06 2.85 -0.91
C ALA A 80 1.55 3.25 0.49
N PHE A 81 0.65 3.30 1.47
CA PHE A 81 1.02 3.60 2.86
C PHE A 81 1.93 2.53 3.47
N MET A 82 1.62 1.24 3.28
CA MET A 82 2.45 0.14 3.77
C MET A 82 3.83 0.11 3.11
N VAL A 83 3.91 0.42 1.81
CA VAL A 83 5.18 0.55 1.07
C VAL A 83 6.01 1.70 1.63
N ILE A 84 5.41 2.87 1.85
CA ILE A 84 6.11 4.02 2.44
C ILE A 84 6.60 3.70 3.85
N ALA A 85 5.76 3.08 4.70
CA ALA A 85 6.12 2.74 6.07
C ALA A 85 7.30 1.76 6.13
N SER A 86 7.24 0.68 5.36
CA SER A 86 8.31 -0.32 5.28
C SER A 86 9.59 0.25 4.67
N SER A 87 9.48 1.05 3.61
CA SER A 87 10.63 1.71 2.97
C SER A 87 11.28 2.74 3.92
N THR A 88 10.49 3.48 4.69
CA THR A 88 11.01 4.44 5.69
C THR A 88 11.74 3.73 6.81
N ALA A 89 11.23 2.57 7.26
CA ALA A 89 11.92 1.73 8.22
C ALA A 89 13.25 1.20 7.66
N ALA A 90 13.26 0.69 6.43
CA ALA A 90 14.50 0.27 5.75
C ALA A 90 15.51 1.42 5.62
N LEU A 91 15.04 2.60 5.21
CA LEU A 91 15.85 3.80 5.06
C LEU A 91 16.44 4.26 6.40
N GLY A 92 15.63 4.26 7.46
CA GLY A 92 16.06 4.60 8.81
C GLY A 92 17.13 3.65 9.33
N CYS A 93 16.94 2.34 9.17
CA CYS A 93 17.92 1.33 9.57
C CYS A 93 19.25 1.49 8.81
N ALA A 94 19.19 1.62 7.48
CA ALA A 94 20.39 1.81 6.66
C ALA A 94 21.10 3.14 6.94
N GLY A 95 20.32 4.21 7.15
CA GLY A 95 20.81 5.55 7.48
C GLY A 95 21.51 5.60 8.83
N HIS A 96 20.93 5.01 9.87
CA HIS A 96 21.52 4.99 11.21
C HIS A 96 22.85 4.23 11.24
N VAL A 97 22.91 3.08 10.55
CA VAL A 97 24.14 2.29 10.42
C VAL A 97 25.23 3.08 9.70
N LEU A 98 24.88 3.78 8.62
CA LEU A 98 25.83 4.58 7.83
C LEU A 98 26.34 5.81 8.61
N ASP A 99 25.46 6.46 9.35
CA ASP A 99 25.77 7.61 10.20
C ASP A 99 26.78 7.22 11.29
N ARG A 100 26.49 6.13 12.02
CA ARG A 100 27.41 5.58 13.02
C ARG A 100 28.76 5.16 12.44
N TYR A 101 28.78 4.59 11.25
CA TYR A 101 30.04 4.31 10.56
C TYR A 101 30.83 5.59 10.25
N ASN A 102 30.16 6.65 9.79
CA ASN A 102 30.83 7.90 9.46
C ASN A 102 31.34 8.65 10.69
N GLU A 103 30.65 8.55 11.83
CA GLU A 103 31.09 9.11 13.12
C GLU A 103 32.27 8.32 13.72
N THR A 104 32.30 7.00 13.57
CA THR A 104 33.27 6.12 14.24
C THR A 104 34.44 5.69 13.37
N ARG A 105 34.47 6.08 12.08
CA ARG A 105 35.64 5.88 11.21
C ARG A 105 36.75 6.86 11.62
N PHE A 106 37.63 6.41 12.51
CA PHE A 106 38.84 7.17 12.79
C PHE A 106 39.81 7.03 11.61
N GLY A 107 40.37 8.17 11.18
CA GLY A 107 41.38 8.21 10.13
C GLY A 107 42.69 7.52 10.55
N ARG A 108 43.62 7.36 9.60
CA ARG A 108 44.92 6.69 9.77
C ARG A 108 45.79 7.26 10.91
N GLU A 109 45.45 8.44 11.41
CA GLU A 109 46.16 9.14 12.49
C GLU A 109 45.87 8.56 13.89
N TYR A 110 44.80 7.78 14.05
CA TYR A 110 44.44 7.16 15.33
C TYR A 110 44.76 5.66 15.28
N SER A 111 45.58 5.18 16.22
CA SER A 111 46.13 3.81 16.25
C SER A 111 45.14 2.73 16.72
N LEU A 112 43.85 3.03 16.88
CA LEU A 112 42.82 2.06 17.26
C LEU A 112 41.69 2.02 16.22
N PRO A 113 41.85 1.21 15.15
CA PRO A 113 40.79 1.05 14.20
C PRO A 113 39.71 0.10 14.66
N LEU A 114 38.54 0.67 14.89
CA LEU A 114 37.34 -0.09 15.15
C LEU A 114 36.78 -0.78 13.89
N TRP A 115 37.17 -0.30 12.71
CA TRP A 115 36.71 -0.78 11.40
C TRP A 115 37.88 -1.26 10.53
N PRO A 116 37.67 -2.29 9.69
CA PRO A 116 38.67 -2.72 8.73
C PRO A 116 38.99 -1.62 7.70
N TRP A 117 40.19 -1.64 7.13
CA TRP A 117 40.68 -0.60 6.20
C TRP A 117 39.90 -0.50 4.90
N ASN A 118 39.26 -1.60 4.50
CA ASN A 118 38.57 -1.73 3.22
C ASN A 118 37.10 -2.12 3.41
N VAL A 119 36.37 -1.40 4.27
CA VAL A 119 34.92 -1.62 4.43
C VAL A 119 34.17 -1.19 3.18
N ASP A 120 33.41 -2.11 2.59
CA ASP A 120 32.54 -1.80 1.47
C ASP A 120 31.20 -1.23 1.96
N VAL A 121 30.97 0.06 1.69
CA VAL A 121 29.72 0.79 1.99
C VAL A 121 28.66 0.67 0.89
N ARG A 122 29.05 0.13 -0.27
CA ARG A 122 28.19 -0.04 -1.46
C ARG A 122 26.90 -0.83 -1.18
N PRO A 123 26.90 -1.91 -0.37
CA PRO A 123 25.67 -2.67 -0.08
C PRO A 123 24.64 -1.81 0.67
N THR A 124 25.08 -1.03 1.66
CA THR A 124 24.22 -0.14 2.43
C THR A 124 23.63 0.97 1.56
N LEU A 125 24.44 1.57 0.67
CA LEU A 125 23.96 2.57 -0.28
C LEU A 125 22.99 1.98 -1.31
N ALA A 126 23.18 0.74 -1.72
CA ALA A 126 22.30 0.04 -2.63
C ALA A 126 20.92 -0.28 -2.01
N ILE A 127 20.78 -0.23 -0.69
CA ILE A 127 19.47 -0.29 -0.01
C ILE A 127 18.91 1.13 0.19
N LEU A 128 19.77 2.04 0.66
CA LEU A 128 19.40 3.41 1.02
C LEU A 128 18.83 4.19 -0.18
N ILE A 129 19.49 4.13 -1.34
CA ILE A 129 19.09 4.90 -2.52
C ILE A 129 17.72 4.41 -3.07
N PRO A 130 17.51 3.11 -3.33
CA PRO A 130 16.20 2.57 -3.74
C PRO A 130 15.08 2.88 -2.76
N ALA A 131 15.31 2.70 -1.45
CA ALA A 131 14.30 3.00 -0.44
C ALA A 131 13.86 4.46 -0.48
N ALA A 132 14.79 5.40 -0.63
CA ALA A 132 14.49 6.82 -0.77
C ALA A 132 13.67 7.12 -2.05
N ILE A 133 14.02 6.51 -3.18
CA ILE A 133 13.29 6.69 -4.45
C ILE A 133 11.87 6.14 -4.33
N VAL A 134 11.70 4.94 -3.76
CA VAL A 134 10.39 4.31 -3.55
C VAL A 134 9.49 5.19 -2.68
N ILE A 135 10.02 5.77 -1.61
CA ILE A 135 9.29 6.73 -0.77
C ILE A 135 8.86 7.94 -1.58
N ALA A 136 9.77 8.57 -2.33
CA ALA A 136 9.48 9.77 -3.10
C ALA A 136 8.40 9.52 -4.17
N VAL A 137 8.47 8.40 -4.87
CA VAL A 137 7.51 8.02 -5.92
C VAL A 137 6.14 7.72 -5.32
N ASN A 138 6.07 6.93 -4.24
CA ASN A 138 4.79 6.60 -3.59
C ASN A 138 4.16 7.83 -2.90
N LEU A 139 4.97 8.70 -2.30
CA LEU A 139 4.50 9.95 -1.73
C LEU A 139 3.96 10.88 -2.83
N GLY A 140 4.67 11.00 -3.95
CA GLY A 140 4.20 11.73 -5.13
C GLY A 140 2.86 11.20 -5.66
N TYR A 141 2.70 9.87 -5.70
CA TYR A 141 1.41 9.24 -6.05
C TYR A 141 0.29 9.63 -5.07
N LEU A 142 0.55 9.58 -3.76
CA LEU A 142 -0.45 9.97 -2.76
C LEU A 142 -0.87 11.43 -2.93
N VAL A 143 0.10 12.36 -3.01
CA VAL A 143 -0.16 13.79 -3.23
C VAL A 143 -0.99 14.00 -4.50
N PHE A 144 -0.60 13.35 -5.59
CA PHE A 144 -1.33 13.43 -6.86
C PHE A 144 -2.76 12.88 -6.76
N SER A 145 -2.97 11.84 -5.96
CA SER A 145 -4.26 11.20 -5.76
C SER A 145 -5.18 11.96 -4.79
N LEU A 146 -4.64 12.84 -3.95
CA LEU A 146 -5.41 13.72 -3.06
C LEU A 146 -6.04 14.91 -3.80
N ILE A 147 -5.52 15.29 -4.98
CA ILE A 147 -6.05 16.42 -5.75
C ILE A 147 -7.45 16.06 -6.26
N PRO A 148 -8.52 16.72 -5.76
CA PRO A 148 -9.87 16.44 -6.22
C PRO A 148 -9.99 16.92 -7.67
N THR A 149 -10.12 15.96 -8.59
CA THR A 149 -10.34 16.27 -10.00
C THR A 149 -11.83 16.19 -10.32
N PRO A 150 -12.42 17.19 -10.99
CA PRO A 150 -13.84 17.18 -11.37
C PRO A 150 -14.17 16.15 -12.45
N TYR A 151 -13.15 15.56 -13.11
CA TYR A 151 -13.30 14.54 -14.14
C TYR A 151 -12.86 13.16 -13.62
N SER A 152 -13.59 12.10 -13.97
CA SER A 152 -13.28 10.72 -13.60
C SER A 152 -12.02 10.20 -14.30
N ARG A 153 -10.82 10.60 -13.83
CA ARG A 153 -9.53 10.13 -14.36
C ARG A 153 -9.03 8.87 -13.64
N THR A 154 -9.93 7.93 -13.34
CA THR A 154 -9.62 6.68 -12.62
C THR A 154 -8.54 5.86 -13.32
N LEU A 155 -8.59 5.78 -14.65
CA LEU A 155 -7.59 5.11 -15.48
C LEU A 155 -6.20 5.74 -15.35
N MET A 156 -6.10 7.08 -15.31
CA MET A 156 -4.82 7.77 -15.14
C MET A 156 -4.21 7.46 -13.78
N TYR A 157 -5.01 7.48 -12.71
CA TYR A 157 -4.53 7.11 -11.37
C TYR A 157 -4.07 5.64 -11.29
N ASN A 158 -4.73 4.73 -12.02
CA ASN A 158 -4.31 3.33 -12.08
C ASN A 158 -2.98 3.17 -12.81
N ILE A 159 -2.77 3.92 -13.92
CA ILE A 159 -1.51 3.91 -14.67
C ILE A 159 -0.37 4.48 -13.83
N VAL A 160 -0.58 5.64 -13.18
CA VAL A 160 0.46 6.26 -12.33
C VAL A 160 0.82 5.34 -11.17
N PHE A 161 -0.17 4.72 -10.52
CA PHE A 161 0.08 3.73 -9.46
C PHE A 161 0.87 2.51 -9.97
N ALA A 162 0.48 1.95 -11.11
CA ALA A 162 1.16 0.80 -11.70
C ALA A 162 2.58 1.15 -12.13
N ALA A 163 2.80 2.33 -12.71
CA ALA A 163 4.13 2.81 -13.09
C ALA A 163 5.02 3.02 -11.86
N ALA A 164 4.49 3.67 -10.82
CA ALA A 164 5.16 3.82 -9.53
C ALA A 164 5.57 2.47 -8.95
N SER A 165 4.64 1.51 -8.94
CA SER A 165 4.89 0.18 -8.38
C SER A 165 5.93 -0.60 -9.19
N PHE A 166 5.87 -0.48 -10.52
CA PHE A 166 6.82 -1.12 -11.42
C PHE A 166 8.24 -0.56 -11.24
N THR A 167 8.37 0.76 -11.08
CA THR A 167 9.67 1.39 -10.77
C THR A 167 10.22 0.86 -9.44
N GLY A 168 9.40 0.77 -8.39
CA GLY A 168 9.81 0.22 -7.10
C GLY A 168 10.23 -1.25 -7.17
N LEU A 169 9.49 -2.06 -7.94
CA LEU A 169 9.80 -3.47 -8.20
C LEU A 169 11.17 -3.62 -8.88
N VAL A 170 11.43 -2.86 -9.95
CA VAL A 170 12.71 -2.91 -10.68
C VAL A 170 13.86 -2.52 -9.74
N LEU A 171 13.70 -1.46 -8.95
CA LEU A 171 14.71 -1.03 -8.00
C LEU A 171 15.01 -2.10 -6.94
N CYS A 172 13.98 -2.75 -6.39
CA CYS A 172 14.16 -3.83 -5.41
C CYS A 172 14.82 -5.07 -6.04
N LEU A 173 14.46 -5.41 -7.28
CA LEU A 173 15.07 -6.50 -8.03
C LEU A 173 16.56 -6.30 -8.29
N PHE A 174 17.05 -5.07 -8.38
CA PHE A 174 18.49 -4.80 -8.46
C PHE A 174 19.15 -4.72 -7.09
N ALA A 175 18.50 -4.06 -6.12
CA ALA A 175 19.05 -3.81 -4.79
C ALA A 175 19.33 -5.09 -3.99
N ILE A 176 18.36 -6.02 -3.98
CA ILE A 176 18.44 -7.24 -3.18
C ILE A 176 19.58 -8.17 -3.64
N PRO A 177 19.68 -8.57 -4.92
CA PRO A 177 20.77 -9.43 -5.36
C PRO A 177 22.12 -8.73 -5.27
N PHE A 178 22.20 -7.42 -5.49
CA PHE A 178 23.44 -6.68 -5.31
C PHE A 178 23.89 -6.69 -3.84
N ASN A 179 22.97 -6.49 -2.90
CA ASN A 179 23.26 -6.58 -1.48
C ASN A 179 23.70 -8.00 -1.09
N THR A 180 22.93 -9.04 -1.45
CA THR A 180 23.26 -10.43 -1.09
C THR A 180 24.54 -10.93 -1.75
N ALA A 181 24.83 -10.52 -2.98
CA ALA A 181 26.07 -10.84 -3.66
C ALA A 181 27.27 -10.16 -3.01
N LEU A 182 27.09 -8.99 -2.38
CA LEU A 182 28.14 -8.27 -1.68
C LEU A 182 28.32 -8.67 -0.21
N THR A 183 27.25 -9.07 0.46
CA THR A 183 27.28 -9.49 1.87
C THR A 183 27.68 -10.95 2.05
N ASN A 184 27.50 -11.81 1.04
CA ASN A 184 27.96 -13.20 1.13
C ASN A 184 29.49 -13.26 1.01
N PRO A 185 30.19 -13.83 2.00
CA PRO A 185 31.61 -14.09 1.92
C PRO A 185 31.83 -15.28 0.99
N SER A 186 32.01 -15.04 -0.30
CA SER A 186 32.69 -16.04 -1.13
C SER A 186 34.17 -16.06 -0.75
N GLU A 187 34.79 -17.24 -0.74
CA GLU A 187 36.18 -17.48 -0.29
C GLU A 187 37.24 -16.56 -0.93
N HIS A 188 36.91 -15.85 -2.01
CA HIS A 188 37.79 -14.95 -2.74
C HIS A 188 37.65 -13.46 -2.42
N ARG A 189 36.69 -13.03 -1.58
CA ARG A 189 36.51 -11.60 -1.30
C ARG A 189 37.17 -11.19 0.02
N THR A 190 38.24 -10.41 -0.08
CA THR A 190 39.02 -9.86 1.04
C THR A 190 38.40 -8.60 1.68
N ARG A 191 37.25 -8.13 1.19
CA ARG A 191 36.56 -6.95 1.71
C ARG A 191 35.30 -7.36 2.48
N GLU A 192 35.26 -6.93 3.73
CA GLU A 192 34.11 -7.08 4.62
C GLU A 192 33.12 -5.93 4.39
N SER A 193 31.84 -6.24 4.33
CA SER A 193 30.77 -5.24 4.30
C SER A 193 30.49 -4.72 5.72
N LEU A 194 29.83 -3.57 5.84
CA LEU A 194 29.35 -3.04 7.12
C LEU A 194 28.51 -4.08 7.89
N GLN A 195 27.64 -4.80 7.19
CA GLN A 195 26.76 -5.80 7.78
C GLN A 195 27.54 -7.05 8.22
N SER A 196 28.41 -7.60 7.37
CA SER A 196 29.19 -8.80 7.71
C SER A 196 30.15 -8.54 8.86
N TRP A 197 30.81 -7.38 8.89
CA TRP A 197 31.73 -7.00 9.96
C TRP A 197 31.01 -6.81 11.30
N THR A 198 29.92 -6.02 11.33
CA THR A 198 29.20 -5.73 12.58
C THR A 198 28.61 -7.01 13.20
N CYS A 199 28.10 -7.92 12.38
CA CYS A 199 27.60 -9.21 12.85
C CYS A 199 28.71 -10.14 13.32
N LYS A 200 29.82 -10.27 12.57
CA LYS A 200 30.98 -11.07 12.96
C LYS A 200 31.60 -10.58 14.28
N PHE A 201 31.66 -9.27 14.48
CA PHE A 201 32.17 -8.67 15.72
C PHE A 201 31.22 -8.93 16.91
N SER A 202 29.91 -8.78 16.71
CA SER A 202 28.89 -9.10 17.72
C SER A 202 28.96 -10.57 18.15
N ASP A 203 29.03 -11.49 17.20
CA ASP A 203 29.06 -12.92 17.46
C ASP A 203 30.39 -13.33 18.11
N GLY A 204 31.52 -12.82 17.61
CA GLY A 204 32.85 -13.07 18.18
C GLY A 204 32.95 -12.61 19.64
N ALA A 205 32.41 -11.45 19.98
CA ALA A 205 32.41 -10.95 21.36
C ALA A 205 31.50 -11.78 22.28
N SER A 206 30.33 -12.21 21.79
CA SER A 206 29.44 -13.08 22.56
C SER A 206 30.07 -14.46 22.82
N LYS A 207 30.75 -15.02 21.82
CA LYS A 207 31.45 -16.30 21.92
C LYS A 207 32.64 -16.20 22.88
N PHE A 208 33.45 -15.15 22.77
CA PHE A 208 34.54 -14.90 23.70
C PHE A 208 34.04 -14.78 25.15
N THR A 209 32.91 -14.10 25.36
CA THR A 209 32.32 -13.96 26.70
C THR A 209 31.83 -15.31 27.25
N SER A 210 31.26 -16.16 26.40
CA SER A 210 30.84 -17.51 26.77
C SER A 210 32.04 -18.42 27.09
N ASP A 211 33.08 -18.37 26.26
CA ASP A 211 34.29 -19.15 26.42
C ASP A 211 35.06 -18.72 27.67
N ALA A 212 35.17 -17.41 27.94
CA ALA A 212 35.79 -16.88 29.14
C ALA A 212 35.05 -17.30 30.43
N LYS A 213 33.70 -17.32 30.39
CA LYS A 213 32.88 -17.87 31.50
C LYS A 213 33.11 -19.36 31.71
N SER A 214 33.21 -20.13 30.62
CA SER A 214 33.48 -21.58 30.65
C SER A 214 34.87 -21.89 31.23
N LEU A 215 35.88 -21.09 30.86
CA LEU A 215 37.27 -21.22 31.30
C LEU A 215 37.54 -20.58 32.68
N GLN A 216 36.53 -20.02 33.35
CA GLN A 216 36.66 -19.31 34.64
C GLN A 216 37.76 -18.23 34.65
N ILE A 217 38.04 -17.64 33.48
CA ILE A 217 39.03 -16.56 33.38
C ILE A 217 38.39 -15.33 34.02
N PRO A 218 38.99 -14.72 35.06
CA PRO A 218 38.43 -13.54 35.69
C PRO A 218 38.51 -12.35 34.72
N VAL A 219 37.41 -12.10 34.01
CA VAL A 219 37.22 -10.87 33.25
C VAL A 219 36.72 -9.83 34.26
N TYR A 220 37.51 -8.78 34.50
CA TYR A 220 37.18 -7.70 35.46
C TYR A 220 35.99 -6.81 35.04
N LEU A 221 35.21 -7.22 34.04
CA LEU A 221 33.95 -6.61 33.66
C LEU A 221 32.81 -7.59 33.96
N SER A 222 31.94 -7.22 34.90
CA SER A 222 30.77 -8.01 35.31
C SER A 222 29.81 -8.36 34.17
N ASP A 223 29.87 -7.63 33.05
CA ASP A 223 29.03 -7.82 31.86
C ASP A 223 29.77 -8.39 30.62
N GLY A 224 31.03 -8.83 30.76
CA GLY A 224 31.86 -9.33 29.64
C GLY A 224 32.71 -8.26 28.97
N VAL A 225 33.41 -8.59 27.87
CA VAL A 225 34.24 -7.63 27.13
C VAL A 225 33.35 -6.48 26.64
N PRO A 226 33.74 -5.20 26.83
CA PRO A 226 32.91 -4.09 26.43
C PRO A 226 32.96 -4.00 24.90
N VAL A 227 32.02 -4.67 24.24
CA VAL A 227 31.66 -4.34 22.86
C VAL A 227 31.24 -2.87 22.92
N PRO A 228 31.79 -1.98 22.08
CA PRO A 228 31.33 -0.60 22.04
C PRO A 228 29.80 -0.60 21.91
N ALA A 229 29.14 0.15 22.79
CA ALA A 229 27.70 0.07 22.94
C ALA A 229 27.01 0.25 21.58
N GLY A 230 26.28 -0.77 21.13
CA GLY A 230 25.45 -0.70 19.93
C GLY A 230 25.78 -1.66 18.80
N PHE A 231 26.96 -2.31 18.71
CA PHE A 231 27.28 -3.17 17.54
C PHE A 231 26.28 -4.32 17.31
N LYS A 232 25.81 -4.96 18.38
CA LYS A 232 24.71 -5.96 18.31
C LYS A 232 23.43 -5.36 17.74
N ARG A 233 23.11 -4.12 18.14
CA ARG A 233 21.97 -3.37 17.63
C ARG A 233 22.17 -3.00 16.15
N LEU A 234 23.36 -2.55 15.74
CA LEU A 234 23.68 -2.24 14.34
C LEU A 234 23.58 -3.49 13.44
N CYS A 235 24.05 -4.66 13.88
CA CYS A 235 23.88 -5.92 13.14
C CYS A 235 22.39 -6.26 12.99
N MET A 236 21.62 -6.21 14.07
CA MET A 236 20.18 -6.47 14.02
C MET A 236 19.45 -5.46 13.12
N GLU A 237 19.80 -4.18 13.21
CA GLU A 237 19.21 -3.11 12.43
C GLU A 237 19.49 -3.24 10.93
N SER A 238 20.71 -3.61 10.55
CA SER A 238 21.05 -3.88 9.15
C SER A 238 20.36 -5.14 8.62
N GLN A 239 20.27 -6.22 9.41
CA GLN A 239 19.51 -7.42 9.03
C GLN A 239 18.01 -7.13 8.86
N VAL A 240 17.42 -6.37 9.78
CA VAL A 240 16.01 -5.95 9.72
C VAL A 240 15.78 -5.01 8.53
N GLY A 241 16.71 -4.12 8.21
CA GLY A 241 16.65 -3.25 7.02
C GLY A 241 16.56 -4.04 5.71
N VAL A 242 17.36 -5.11 5.58
CA VAL A 242 17.24 -6.04 4.43
C VAL A 242 15.87 -6.74 4.42
N GLY A 243 15.39 -7.16 5.59
CA GLY A 243 14.05 -7.75 5.74
C GLY A 243 12.93 -6.82 5.26
N PHE A 244 13.00 -5.54 5.62
CA PHE A 244 12.05 -4.53 5.13
C PHE A 244 12.12 -4.34 3.61
N MET A 245 13.31 -4.36 3.01
CA MET A 245 13.42 -4.30 1.53
C MET A 245 12.80 -5.51 0.84
N VAL A 246 12.91 -6.71 1.42
CA VAL A 246 12.22 -7.90 0.90
C VAL A 246 10.70 -7.74 1.05
N ALA A 247 10.23 -7.19 2.17
CA ALA A 247 8.81 -6.88 2.35
C ALA A 247 8.31 -5.86 1.31
N VAL A 248 9.10 -4.81 1.02
CA VAL A 248 8.81 -3.84 -0.05
C VAL A 248 8.71 -4.54 -1.39
N LEU A 249 9.63 -5.45 -1.75
CA LEU A 249 9.53 -6.21 -2.99
C LEU A 249 8.19 -6.95 -3.11
N VAL A 250 7.76 -7.65 -2.06
CA VAL A 250 6.48 -8.37 -2.05
C VAL A 250 5.31 -7.40 -2.19
N LEU A 251 5.32 -6.29 -1.46
CA LEU A 251 4.28 -5.27 -1.55
C LEU A 251 4.22 -4.63 -2.94
N GLU A 252 5.36 -4.44 -3.61
CA GLU A 252 5.42 -3.90 -4.97
C GLU A 252 4.87 -4.87 -6.02
N VAL A 253 5.11 -6.18 -5.86
CA VAL A 253 4.49 -7.23 -6.70
C VAL A 253 2.97 -7.20 -6.54
N VAL A 254 2.46 -7.13 -5.31
CA VAL A 254 1.03 -7.02 -5.05
C VAL A 254 0.46 -5.73 -5.62
N SER A 255 1.18 -4.61 -5.49
CA SER A 255 0.77 -3.30 -6.02
C SER A 255 0.70 -3.30 -7.55
N CYS A 256 1.67 -3.93 -8.22
CA CYS A 256 1.64 -4.13 -9.67
C CYS A 256 0.42 -4.95 -10.10
N ALA A 257 0.11 -6.05 -9.40
CA ALA A 257 -1.05 -6.87 -9.70
C ALA A 257 -2.38 -6.11 -9.53
N VAL A 258 -2.52 -5.33 -8.44
CA VAL A 258 -3.70 -4.50 -8.19
C VAL A 258 -3.82 -3.37 -9.22
N GLY A 259 -2.72 -2.71 -9.57
CA GLY A 259 -2.66 -1.70 -10.63
C GLY A 259 -3.07 -2.27 -11.99
N GLY A 260 -2.53 -3.42 -12.36
CA GLY A 260 -2.86 -4.14 -13.58
C GLY A 260 -4.33 -4.56 -13.65
N ALA A 261 -4.87 -5.13 -12.56
CA ALA A 261 -6.29 -5.47 -12.46
C ALA A 261 -7.18 -4.23 -12.62
N GLY A 262 -6.81 -3.10 -12.02
CA GLY A 262 -7.51 -1.83 -12.18
C GLY A 262 -7.54 -1.35 -13.64
N ILE A 263 -6.41 -1.41 -14.35
CA ILE A 263 -6.33 -1.05 -15.78
C ILE A 263 -7.19 -2.00 -16.63
N LEU A 264 -7.15 -3.30 -16.37
CA LEU A 264 -7.94 -4.29 -17.10
C LEU A 264 -9.46 -4.09 -16.90
N LEU A 265 -9.90 -3.77 -15.69
CA LEU A 265 -11.32 -3.49 -15.43
C LEU A 265 -11.79 -2.23 -16.15
N GLU A 266 -11.00 -1.15 -16.10
CA GLU A 266 -11.31 0.10 -16.81
C GLU A 266 -11.37 -0.08 -18.33
N THR A 267 -10.40 -0.79 -18.90
CA THR A 267 -10.35 -1.04 -20.35
C THR A 267 -11.49 -1.93 -20.82
N LYS A 268 -11.86 -2.96 -20.04
CA LYS A 268 -13.04 -3.79 -20.31
C LYS A 268 -14.33 -2.97 -20.29
N MET A 269 -14.52 -2.10 -19.30
CA MET A 269 -15.69 -1.24 -19.21
C MET A 269 -15.73 -0.19 -20.32
N ALA A 270 -14.60 0.43 -20.65
CA ALA A 270 -14.50 1.36 -21.76
C ALA A 270 -14.85 0.69 -23.10
N LYS A 271 -14.39 -0.55 -23.33
CA LYS A 271 -14.75 -1.33 -24.53
C LYS A 271 -16.24 -1.69 -24.55
N ALA A 272 -16.81 -2.11 -23.41
CA ALA A 272 -18.24 -2.41 -23.28
C ALA A 272 -19.13 -1.17 -23.50
N ARG A 273 -18.69 0.03 -23.07
CA ARG A 273 -19.37 1.30 -23.35
C ARG A 273 -19.33 1.63 -24.84
N LYS A 274 -18.16 1.54 -25.49
CA LYS A 274 -18.02 1.76 -26.94
C LYS A 274 -18.89 0.83 -27.78
N ALA A 275 -18.94 -0.46 -27.44
CA ALA A 275 -19.77 -1.43 -28.15
C ALA A 275 -21.27 -1.11 -28.06
N ARG A 276 -21.73 -0.56 -26.93
CA ARG A 276 -23.12 -0.11 -26.75
C ARG A 276 -23.47 1.09 -27.64
N TYR A 277 -22.58 2.09 -27.72
CA TYR A 277 -22.79 3.25 -28.59
C TYR A 277 -22.80 2.88 -30.08
N ALA A 278 -21.90 1.99 -30.51
CA ALA A 278 -21.85 1.53 -31.90
C ALA A 278 -23.08 0.68 -32.32
N GLY A 279 -23.77 0.05 -31.37
CA GLY A 279 -25.03 -0.64 -31.62
C GLY A 279 -26.21 0.31 -31.84
N HIS A 280 -26.16 1.52 -31.26
CA HIS A 280 -27.19 2.54 -31.42
C HIS A 280 -27.19 3.14 -32.82
N GLU A 281 -26.03 3.52 -33.35
CA GLU A 281 -25.89 4.07 -34.71
C GLU A 281 -26.39 3.12 -35.81
N LYS A 282 -26.25 1.80 -35.61
CA LYS A 282 -26.74 0.79 -36.56
C LYS A 282 -28.25 0.55 -36.47
N GLY A 283 -28.89 0.85 -35.33
CA GLY A 283 -30.33 0.70 -35.13
C GLY A 283 -31.13 1.86 -35.72
N ASP A 284 -30.60 3.09 -35.63
CA ASP A 284 -31.28 4.29 -36.13
C ASP A 284 -31.20 4.44 -37.66
N GLY A 285 -30.33 3.68 -38.35
CA GLY A 285 -30.19 3.68 -39.81
C GLY A 285 -31.11 2.71 -40.57
N VAL A 286 -32.01 2.00 -39.89
CA VAL A 286 -32.91 0.99 -40.47
C VAL A 286 -34.40 1.40 -40.35
N SER A 287 -34.69 2.65 -39.97
CA SER A 287 -36.05 3.21 -39.98
C SER A 287 -36.27 4.15 -41.16
#